data_AF-A0AAU4M2N3-F1
#
_entry.id   AF-A0AAU4M2N3-F1
#
_cell.length_a   1.000
_cell.length_b   1.000
_cell.length_c   1.000
_cell.angle_alpha   90.00
_cell.angle_beta   90.00
_cell.angle_gamma   90.00
#
_symmetry.space_group_name_H-M   'P 1'
#
loop_
_entity.id
_entity.type
_entity.pdbx_description
1 polymer ?
#
loop_
_entity_poly.entity_id
_entity_poly.type
_entity_poly.pdbx_seq_one_letter_code
_entity_poly.pdbx_strand_id
1 'polypeptide(L)' 'MAFPIKVALALAVPTLPDGLGWWFEPKFDWHRTVLRRTDDTVILYARSGRVVTPQWMDLAMAGMELRPGTVLDGVT' A
#
# COMPACT_ATOMS: atom_id res chain seq x y z
N MET A 1 -14.37 4.43 -6.18
CA MET A 1 -13.65 3.23 -5.68
C MET A 1 -14.12 2.97 -4.25
N ALA A 2 -14.42 1.73 -3.89
CA ALA A 2 -14.88 1.38 -2.54
C ALA A 2 -13.67 1.08 -1.63
N PHE A 3 -13.70 1.59 -0.39
CA PHE A 3 -12.64 1.38 0.60
C PHE A 3 -13.14 0.50 1.75
N PRO A 4 -12.29 -0.38 2.31
CA PRO A 4 -10.90 -0.64 1.92
C PRO A 4 -10.79 -1.36 0.57
N ILE A 5 -9.74 -1.03 -0.21
CA ILE A 5 -9.49 -1.65 -1.52
C ILE A 5 -8.98 -3.08 -1.33
N LYS A 6 -9.47 -4.00 -2.16
CA LYS A 6 -8.88 -5.33 -2.28
C LYS A 6 -7.56 -5.24 -3.05
N VAL A 7 -6.45 -5.49 -2.37
CA VAL A 7 -5.10 -5.45 -2.96
C VAL A 7 -4.86 -6.58 -3.95
N ALA A 8 -4.01 -6.33 -4.95
CA ALA A 8 -3.49 -7.37 -5.82
C ALA A 8 -2.58 -8.31 -5.01
N LEU A 9 -2.59 -9.60 -5.33
CA LEU A 9 -1.73 -10.61 -4.72
C LEU A 9 -0.79 -11.18 -5.78
N ALA A 10 0.45 -11.44 -5.38
CA ALA A 10 1.44 -12.07 -6.23
C ALA A 10 1.30 -13.60 -6.19
N LEU A 11 1.55 -14.23 -7.33
CA LEU A 11 1.72 -15.68 -7.41
C LEU A 11 3.09 -16.07 -6.84
N ALA A 12 3.13 -17.09 -5.98
CA ALA A 12 4.39 -17.66 -5.54
C ALA A 12 5.00 -18.51 -6.66
N VAL A 13 6.19 -18.14 -7.12
CA VAL A 13 6.95 -18.86 -8.16
C VAL A 13 8.31 -19.28 -7.62
N PRO A 14 8.83 -20.46 -8.02
CA PRO A 14 10.09 -20.99 -7.48
C PRO A 14 11.34 -20.31 -8.07
N THR A 15 11.18 -19.64 -9.22
CA THR A 15 12.25 -18.99 -9.97
C THR A 15 11.76 -17.64 -10.50
N LEU A 16 12.66 -16.66 -10.60
CA LEU A 16 12.33 -15.38 -11.22
C LEU A 16 11.97 -15.59 -12.70
N PRO A 17 10.90 -14.96 -13.19
CA PRO A 17 10.53 -15.05 -14.60
C PRO A 17 11.56 -14.32 -15.48
N ASP A 18 11.69 -14.77 -16.72
CA ASP A 18 12.54 -14.17 -17.74
C ASP A 18 11.73 -13.50 -18.87
N GLY A 19 12.42 -12.80 -19.77
CA GLY A 19 11.83 -12.13 -20.93
C GLY A 19 11.41 -10.67 -20.71
N LEU A 20 10.85 -10.07 -21.77
CA LEU A 20 10.39 -8.68 -21.77
C LEU A 20 9.06 -8.53 -21.02
N GLY A 21 8.84 -7.35 -20.42
CA GLY A 21 7.59 -7.01 -19.72
C GLY A 21 7.59 -7.29 -18.22
N TRP A 22 8.74 -7.65 -17.64
CA TRP A 22 8.92 -7.78 -16.21
C TRP A 22 9.61 -6.57 -15.59
N TRP A 23 9.09 -6.13 -14.44
CA TRP A 23 9.73 -5.19 -13.54
C TRP A 23 9.95 -5.87 -12.20
N PHE A 24 11.09 -5.61 -11.57
CA PHE A 24 11.50 -6.27 -10.34
C PHE A 24 11.57 -5.26 -9.20
N GLU A 25 10.88 -5.56 -8.11
CA GLU A 25 10.95 -4.83 -6.85
C GLU A 25 11.39 -5.79 -5.73
N PRO A 26 12.14 -5.33 -4.72
CA PRO A 26 12.46 -6.16 -3.56
C PRO A 26 11.20 -6.61 -2.81
N LYS A 27 11.14 -7.88 -2.41
CA LYS A 27 10.09 -8.36 -1.52
C LYS A 27 10.48 -8.13 -0.06
N PHE A 28 9.84 -7.15 0.56
CA PHE A 28 9.90 -6.93 2.00
C PHE A 28 8.96 -7.92 2.73
N ASP A 29 9.41 -8.47 3.87
CA ASP A 29 8.60 -9.19 4.87
C ASP A 29 8.07 -8.30 6.02
N TRP A 30 7.33 -7.25 5.65
CA TRP A 30 6.71 -6.27 6.56
C TRP A 30 5.19 -6.27 6.36
N HIS A 31 4.46 -5.37 7.02
CA HIS A 31 3.00 -5.29 6.88
C HIS A 31 2.59 -4.55 5.60
N ARG A 32 1.90 -5.25 4.69
CA ARG A 32 1.26 -4.61 3.52
C ARG A 32 0.19 -3.63 3.98
N THR A 33 0.29 -2.39 3.51
CA THR A 33 -0.55 -1.27 3.92
C THR A 33 -0.96 -0.45 2.71
N VAL A 34 -2.23 -0.05 2.68
CA VAL A 34 -2.78 0.89 1.69
C VAL A 34 -2.95 2.25 2.36
N LEU A 35 -2.30 3.27 1.81
CA LEU A 35 -2.48 4.67 2.21
C LEU A 35 -3.52 5.30 1.29
N ARG A 36 -4.54 5.92 1.88
CA ARG A 36 -5.52 6.76 1.18
C ARG A 36 -5.41 8.19 1.67
N ARG A 37 -4.99 9.10 0.80
CA ARG A 37 -5.10 10.54 1.02
C ARG A 37 -6.51 10.99 0.59
N THR A 38 -7.32 11.43 1.55
CA THR A 38 -8.63 12.06 1.30
C THR A 38 -8.44 13.56 1.03
N ASP A 39 -9.50 14.37 1.02
CA ASP A 39 -9.36 15.83 0.99
C ASP A 39 -8.80 16.34 2.34
N ASP A 40 -9.31 15.81 3.45
CA ASP A 40 -9.00 16.34 4.79
C ASP A 40 -7.92 15.57 5.56
N THR A 41 -7.66 14.30 5.23
CA THR A 41 -6.79 13.44 6.06
C THR A 41 -6.11 12.31 5.27
N VAL A 42 -5.37 11.46 5.98
CA VAL A 42 -4.81 10.20 5.51
C VAL A 42 -5.38 9.05 6.33
N ILE A 43 -5.80 7.98 5.65
CA ILE A 43 -6.24 6.74 6.27
C ILE A 43 -5.33 5.61 5.81
N LEU A 44 -4.78 4.85 6.76
CA LEU A 44 -3.98 3.66 6.49
C LEU A 44 -4.83 2.42 6.75
N TYR A 45 -4.86 1.50 5.79
CA TYR A 45 -5.52 0.21 5.90
C TYR A 45 -4.49 -0.91 5.88
N ALA A 46 -4.56 -1.84 6.83
CA ALA A 46 -3.84 -3.10 6.74
C ALA A 46 -4.37 -3.95 5.57
N ARG A 47 -3.63 -4.99 5.15
CA ARG A 47 -4.08 -5.97 4.14
C ARG A 47 -5.49 -6.52 4.37
N SER A 48 -5.90 -6.69 5.63
CA SER A 48 -7.23 -7.18 6.01
C SER A 48 -8.35 -6.15 5.83
N GLY A 49 -8.02 -4.89 5.53
CA GLY A 49 -8.94 -3.76 5.48
C GLY A 49 -9.13 -3.04 6.81
N ARG A 50 -8.53 -3.52 7.91
CA ARG A 50 -8.57 -2.83 9.21
C ARG A 50 -7.87 -1.48 9.12
N VAL A 51 -8.49 -0.44 9.67
CA VAL A 51 -7.85 0.88 9.81
C VAL A 51 -6.72 0.79 10.84
N VAL A 52 -5.52 1.19 10.43
CA VAL A 52 -4.29 1.16 11.24
C VAL A 52 -3.57 2.51 11.27
N THR A 53 -4.26 3.61 10.96
CA THR A 53 -3.70 4.97 10.99
C THR A 53 -3.02 5.32 12.33
N PRO A 54 -3.62 5.04 13.51
CA PRO A 54 -3.00 5.42 14.78
C PRO A 54 -1.66 4.72 15.05
N GLN A 55 -1.43 3.54 14.47
CA GLN A 55 -0.19 2.77 14.64
C GLN A 55 0.98 3.34 13.82
N TRP A 56 0.67 4.15 12.80
CA TRP A 56 1.62 4.65 11.80
C TRP A 56 1.37 6.15 11.54
N MET A 57 1.30 6.92 12.62
CA MET A 57 0.96 8.36 12.55
C MET A 57 2.03 9.17 11.82
N ASP A 58 3.29 8.76 11.91
CA ASP A 58 4.39 9.30 11.12
C ASP A 58 4.13 9.19 9.61
N LEU A 59 3.70 8.01 9.14
CA LEU A 59 3.31 7.80 7.75
C LEU A 59 2.04 8.56 7.38
N ALA A 60 1.08 8.66 8.31
CA ALA A 60 -0.14 9.44 8.08
C ALA A 60 0.17 10.92 7.89
N MET A 61 1.07 11.48 8.71
CA MET A 61 1.54 12.87 8.58
C MET A 61 2.31 13.07 7.28
N ALA A 62 3.26 12.20 6.95
CA ALA A 62 4.01 12.29 5.70
C ALA A 62 3.07 12.20 4.46
N GLY A 63 2.04 11.37 4.54
CA GLY A 63 1.04 11.22 3.51
C GLY A 63 0.22 12.49 3.23
N MET A 64 0.14 13.44 4.17
CA MET A 64 -0.59 14.69 3.98
C MET A 64 0.01 15.56 2.88
N GLU A 65 1.30 15.42 2.60
CA GLU A 65 2.03 16.10 1.51
C GLU A 65 1.63 15.58 0.11
N LEU A 66 0.94 14.45 0.04
CA LEU A 66 0.41 13.92 -1.21
C LEU A 66 -0.82 14.71 -1.66
N ARG A 67 -1.05 14.75 -2.98
CA ARG A 67 -2.27 15.34 -3.54
C ARG A 67 -3.51 14.62 -3.01
N PRO A 68 -4.57 15.34 -2.61
CA PRO A 68 -5.87 14.75 -2.31
C PRO A 68 -6.34 13.75 -3.38
N GLY A 69 -6.90 12.62 -2.93
CA GLY A 69 -7.33 11.52 -3.80
C GLY A 69 -6.23 10.51 -4.15
N THR A 70 -4.98 10.75 -3.77
CA THR A 70 -3.88 9.78 -3.97
C THR A 70 -4.12 8.52 -3.14
N VAL A 71 -3.87 7.36 -3.74
CA VAL A 71 -3.86 6.06 -3.06
C VAL A 71 -2.54 5.36 -3.38
N LEU A 72 -1.85 4.89 -2.35
CA LEU A 72 -0.59 4.14 -2.47
C LEU A 72 -0.76 2.74 -1.87
N ASP A 73 -0.12 1.76 -2.49
CA ASP A 73 -0.03 0.39 -2.00
C ASP A 73 1.44 0.04 -1.76
N GLY A 74 1.78 -0.37 -0.54
CA GLY A 74 3.16 -0.53 -0.12
C GLY A 74 3.31 -1.33 1.16
N VAL A 75 4.48 -1.22 1.78
CA VAL A 75 4.81 -1.84 3.07
C VAL A 75 5.23 -0.76 4.06
N THR A 76 4.85 -0.93 5.33
CA THR A 76 5.31 -0.09 6.46
C THR A 76 6.69 -0.51 6.91
#